data_AF-A0AAV8D604-F1
#
_entry.id   AF-A0AAV8D604-F1
#
_cell.length_a   1.000
_cell.length_b   1.000
_cell.length_c   1.000
_cell.angle_alpha   90.00
_cell.angle_beta   90.00
_cell.angle_gamma   90.00
#
_symmetry.space_group_name_H-M   'P 1'
#
loop_
_entity.id
_entity.type
_entity.pdbx_description
1 polymer ?
#
loop_
_entity_poly.entity_id
_entity_poly.type
_entity_poly.pdbx_seq_one_letter_code
_entity_poly.pdbx_strand_id
1 'polypeptide(L)'
;MHAFKLLFSPGGREIASSILRHIDPIGEIIAHRLFQDNCLGTTKEKLLTDLALTGRMPDRSVVIDHNPDVNVKKPWCNNAVKVSPFTGDVNDVELWSLLSFFEIQGKFIDLRNVLHVCSCAPPKPHLPLSHTTRKTLFLDLDETLVKTHVSGSGKPSPSYQYDFVIKEYHVKKRPGIDKLLQVATDYGYEIVIFTAGRSDYASPIIKRLDPKGLITHWLYRDSCSDSVHCIKDLAATGRSLDKCVIVDDKWSRVLQTENVIRIREFTGDMKDSELTRLLCFFKIEREYKDLRDAVRHVNYQLGYLKKRMSIWCWL
;
A
#
# COMPACT_ATOMS: atom_id res chain seq x y z
N MET A 1 4.97 -12.95 -9.34
CA MET A 1 6.35 -13.43 -9.14
C MET A 1 6.30 -14.33 -7.91
N HIS A 2 6.62 -15.62 -8.04
CA HIS A 2 6.51 -16.56 -6.92
C HIS A 2 7.49 -16.19 -5.82
N ALA A 3 7.03 -16.04 -4.58
CA ALA A 3 7.91 -15.88 -3.42
C ALA A 3 8.81 -17.12 -3.31
N PHE A 4 10.11 -16.88 -3.18
CA PHE A 4 11.09 -17.96 -3.08
C PHE A 4 11.13 -18.47 -1.64
N LYS A 5 10.52 -19.63 -1.40
CA LYS A 5 10.37 -20.21 -0.07
C LYS A 5 11.60 -21.07 0.26
N LEU A 6 12.30 -20.70 1.32
CA LEU A 6 13.49 -21.41 1.81
C LEU A 6 13.25 -21.85 3.25
N LEU A 7 13.60 -23.10 3.53
CA LEU A 7 13.67 -23.62 4.89
C LEU A 7 15.13 -23.74 5.31
N PHE A 8 15.42 -23.26 6.51
CA PHE A 8 16.71 -23.43 7.16
C PHE A 8 16.50 -24.15 8.49
N SER A 9 17.15 -25.30 8.68
CA SER A 9 17.06 -26.07 9.93
C SER A 9 18.46 -26.31 10.52
N PRO A 10 18.70 -25.98 11.80
CA PRO A 10 19.94 -26.34 12.48
C PRO A 10 19.99 -27.83 12.84
N GLY A 11 18.88 -28.56 12.67
CA GLY A 11 18.82 -30.01 12.90
C GLY A 11 19.55 -30.81 11.82
N GLY A 12 19.99 -32.02 12.20
CA GLY A 12 20.64 -32.95 11.28
C GLY A 12 19.78 -33.22 10.05
N ARG A 13 20.43 -33.23 8.88
CA ARG A 13 19.79 -33.36 7.56
C ARG A 13 18.82 -34.53 7.47
N GLU A 14 19.15 -35.68 8.03
CA GLU A 14 18.33 -36.90 7.96
C GLU A 14 16.98 -36.73 8.68
N ILE A 15 17.01 -36.24 9.92
CA ILE A 15 15.81 -36.04 10.75
C ILE A 15 14.92 -34.98 10.12
N ALA A 16 15.49 -33.83 9.77
CA ALA A 16 14.75 -32.73 9.16
C ALA A 16 14.15 -33.14 7.79
N SER A 17 14.88 -33.91 6.98
CA SER A 17 14.36 -34.44 5.72
C SER A 17 13.24 -35.47 5.91
N SER A 18 13.29 -36.27 6.98
CA SER A 18 12.21 -37.21 7.33
C SER A 18 10.90 -36.47 7.67
N ILE A 19 10.99 -35.41 8.48
CA ILE A 19 9.85 -34.56 8.82
C ILE A 19 9.29 -33.88 7.57
N LEU A 20 10.16 -33.32 6.72
CA LEU A 20 9.72 -32.61 5.52
C LEU A 20 9.05 -33.49 4.48
N ARG A 21 9.33 -34.80 4.45
CA ARG A 21 8.60 -35.75 3.60
C ARG A 21 7.12 -35.85 3.96
N HIS A 22 6.74 -35.50 5.19
CA HIS A 22 5.35 -35.46 5.62
C HIS A 22 4.69 -34.10 5.39
N ILE A 23 5.47 -33.01 5.41
CA ILE A 23 4.97 -31.62 5.28
C ILE A 23 4.91 -31.17 3.82
N ASP A 24 5.92 -31.51 3.03
CA ASP A 24 6.07 -31.11 1.63
C ASP A 24 6.67 -32.29 0.83
N PRO A 25 5.87 -33.36 0.60
CA PRO A 25 6.33 -34.63 0.04
C PRO A 25 6.89 -34.50 -1.37
N ILE A 26 6.34 -33.58 -2.16
CA ILE A 26 6.68 -33.37 -3.57
C ILE A 26 7.62 -32.18 -3.80
N GLY A 27 7.97 -31.42 -2.75
CA GLY A 27 8.92 -30.32 -2.85
C GLY A 27 8.39 -29.08 -3.56
N GLU A 28 7.06 -28.96 -3.72
CA GLU A 28 6.43 -27.83 -4.40
C GLU A 28 6.35 -26.59 -3.50
N ILE A 29 6.29 -26.79 -2.18
CA ILE A 29 6.09 -25.70 -1.22
C ILE A 29 7.42 -25.07 -0.83
N ILE A 30 8.45 -25.86 -0.55
CA ILE A 30 9.76 -25.39 -0.07
C ILE A 30 10.81 -25.67 -1.15
N ALA A 31 11.09 -24.64 -1.95
CA ALA A 31 11.98 -24.74 -3.11
C ALA A 31 13.44 -25.07 -2.72
N HIS A 32 13.90 -24.59 -1.56
CA HIS A 32 15.26 -24.83 -1.09
C HIS A 32 15.31 -25.19 0.39
N ARG A 33 16.12 -26.20 0.72
CA ARG A 33 16.24 -26.77 2.07
C ARG A 33 17.71 -26.73 2.48
N LEU A 34 18.00 -25.94 3.50
CA LEU A 34 19.32 -25.81 4.11
C LEU A 34 19.29 -26.45 5.49
N PHE A 35 20.35 -27.20 5.82
CA PHE A 35 20.42 -27.99 7.05
C PHE A 35 21.66 -27.60 7.85
N GLN A 36 21.92 -28.32 8.95
CA GLN A 36 23.07 -28.12 9.83
C GLN A 36 24.41 -27.91 9.09
N ASP A 37 24.66 -28.65 8.01
CA ASP A 37 25.90 -28.55 7.19
C ASP A 37 26.08 -27.18 6.52
N ASN A 38 25.01 -26.37 6.47
CA ASN A 38 24.97 -25.03 5.90
C ASN A 38 25.02 -23.93 6.98
N CYS A 39 25.18 -24.28 8.25
CA CYS A 39 25.31 -23.32 9.35
C CYS A 39 26.76 -22.84 9.50
N LEU A 40 26.94 -21.57 9.90
CA LEU A 40 28.25 -21.10 10.35
C LEU A 40 28.40 -21.41 11.84
N GLY A 41 29.41 -22.21 12.20
CA GLY A 41 29.73 -22.51 13.59
C GLY A 41 30.64 -21.45 14.20
N THR A 42 30.23 -20.82 15.30
CA THR A 42 31.18 -20.10 16.18
C THR A 42 31.73 -21.01 17.29
N THR A 43 31.01 -22.08 17.64
CA THR A 43 31.43 -23.25 18.46
C THR A 43 30.38 -24.36 18.26
N LYS A 44 30.68 -25.62 18.67
CA LYS A 44 29.78 -26.79 18.54
C LYS A 44 28.37 -26.61 19.15
N GLU A 45 28.15 -25.58 19.97
CA GLU A 45 26.93 -25.38 20.74
C GLU A 45 26.02 -24.25 20.21
N LYS A 46 26.46 -23.46 19.22
CA LYS A 46 25.66 -22.35 18.69
C LYS A 46 25.79 -22.25 17.18
N LEU A 47 24.86 -22.89 16.48
CA LEU A 47 24.73 -22.80 15.03
C LEU A 47 23.92 -21.55 14.69
N LEU A 48 24.53 -20.66 13.90
CA LEU A 48 23.86 -19.46 13.42
C LEU A 48 23.40 -19.65 11.97
N THR A 49 22.19 -19.20 11.70
CA THR A 49 21.62 -19.10 10.37
C THR A 49 22.23 -17.90 9.65
N ASP A 50 23.18 -18.13 8.75
CA ASP A 50 23.72 -17.10 7.85
C ASP A 50 23.13 -17.25 6.45
N LEU A 51 22.13 -16.41 6.17
CA LEU A 51 21.45 -16.40 4.89
C LEU A 51 22.28 -15.71 3.78
N ALA A 52 23.45 -15.14 4.07
CA ALA A 52 24.34 -14.63 3.03
C ALA A 52 24.77 -15.75 2.05
N LEU A 53 24.86 -17.00 2.54
CA LEU A 53 25.16 -18.19 1.73
C LEU A 53 24.13 -18.47 0.63
N THR A 54 22.92 -17.92 0.77
CA THR A 54 21.83 -18.10 -0.19
C THR A 54 21.92 -17.16 -1.39
N GLY A 55 22.86 -16.20 -1.38
CA GLY A 55 22.96 -15.14 -2.38
C GLY A 55 21.77 -14.18 -2.38
N ARG A 56 20.91 -14.24 -1.35
CA ARG A 56 19.74 -13.36 -1.20
C ARG A 56 20.14 -12.07 -0.49
N MET A 57 19.34 -11.03 -0.70
CA MET A 57 19.55 -9.75 -0.05
C MET A 57 18.66 -9.63 1.20
N PRO A 58 19.19 -9.15 2.35
CA PRO A 58 18.42 -9.03 3.59
C PRO A 58 17.16 -8.18 3.42
N ASP A 59 17.26 -7.05 2.72
CA ASP A 59 16.16 -6.12 2.40
C ASP A 59 15.07 -6.71 1.49
N ARG A 60 15.29 -7.91 0.95
CA ARG A 60 14.35 -8.61 0.06
C ARG A 60 13.85 -9.92 0.64
N SER A 61 14.10 -10.14 1.92
CA SER A 61 13.88 -11.42 2.58
C SER A 61 13.22 -11.20 3.92
N VAL A 62 12.25 -12.05 4.23
CA VAL A 62 11.63 -12.13 5.56
C VAL A 62 12.06 -13.46 6.17
N VAL A 63 12.52 -13.41 7.42
CA VAL A 63 12.87 -14.60 8.19
C VAL A 63 11.74 -14.88 9.17
N ILE A 64 11.28 -16.12 9.30
CA ILE A 64 10.33 -16.50 10.36
C ILE A 64 11.09 -17.42 11.30
N ASP A 65 11.26 -17.02 12.55
CA ASP A 65 12.01 -17.80 13.55
C ASP A 65 11.45 -17.56 14.95
N HIS A 66 11.56 -18.54 15.84
CA HIS A 66 11.04 -18.42 17.20
C HIS A 66 11.99 -17.63 18.14
N ASN A 67 13.26 -17.50 17.76
CA ASN A 67 14.29 -16.76 18.50
C ASN A 67 15.33 -16.12 17.55
N PRO A 68 14.91 -15.18 16.69
CA PRO A 68 15.74 -14.67 15.59
C PRO A 68 17.00 -13.93 16.07
N ASP A 69 16.95 -13.22 17.20
CA ASP A 69 18.11 -12.51 17.74
C ASP A 69 19.27 -13.43 18.14
N VAL A 70 18.94 -14.69 18.43
CA VAL A 70 19.90 -15.73 18.82
C VAL A 70 20.27 -16.62 17.65
N ASN A 71 19.29 -16.98 16.81
CA ASN A 71 19.42 -18.00 15.77
C ASN A 71 19.86 -17.45 14.42
N VAL A 72 19.73 -16.14 14.18
CA VAL A 72 19.89 -15.53 12.85
C VAL A 72 20.99 -14.47 12.89
N LYS A 73 21.94 -14.56 11.94
CA LYS A 73 23.06 -13.63 11.87
C LYS A 73 22.63 -12.25 11.39
N LYS A 74 23.22 -11.18 11.93
CA LYS A 74 23.06 -9.82 11.40
C LYS A 74 23.52 -9.73 9.93
N PRO A 75 22.83 -8.97 9.06
CA PRO A 75 21.68 -8.09 9.38
C PRO A 75 20.31 -8.79 9.29
N TRP A 76 20.25 -10.10 9.02
CA TRP A 76 19.01 -10.81 8.71
C TRP A 76 18.02 -10.89 9.88
N CYS A 77 18.52 -10.94 11.11
CA CYS A 77 17.67 -10.88 12.32
C CYS A 77 16.81 -9.61 12.37
N ASN A 78 17.24 -8.51 11.75
CA ASN A 78 16.49 -7.25 11.73
C ASN A 78 15.20 -7.33 10.91
N ASN A 79 15.12 -8.28 9.96
CA ASN A 79 13.97 -8.50 9.10
C ASN A 79 13.22 -9.79 9.46
N ALA A 80 13.42 -10.28 10.68
CA ALA A 80 12.78 -11.49 11.16
C ALA A 80 11.43 -11.19 11.82
N VAL A 81 10.43 -12.00 11.48
CA VAL A 81 9.18 -12.13 12.19
C VAL A 81 9.37 -13.19 13.27
N LYS A 82 9.25 -12.75 14.53
CA LYS A 82 9.30 -13.67 15.66
C LYS A 82 7.97 -14.41 15.79
N VAL A 83 8.03 -15.73 15.87
CA VAL A 83 6.87 -16.58 16.19
C VAL A 83 7.06 -17.23 17.55
N SER A 84 5.99 -17.73 18.14
CA SER A 84 6.04 -18.52 19.37
C SER A 84 6.59 -19.92 19.04
N PRO A 85 7.33 -20.55 19.97
CA PRO A 85 7.72 -21.94 19.79
C PRO A 85 6.48 -22.83 19.68
N PHE A 86 6.42 -23.67 18.65
CA PHE A 86 5.34 -24.63 18.50
C PHE A 86 5.39 -25.67 19.63
N THR A 87 4.29 -25.82 20.37
CA THR A 87 4.18 -26.70 21.54
C THR A 87 3.48 -28.02 21.24
N GLY A 88 3.03 -28.24 20.00
CA GLY A 88 2.23 -29.41 19.62
C GLY A 88 0.73 -29.17 19.57
N ASP A 89 0.25 -27.94 19.83
CA ASP A 89 -1.17 -27.60 19.71
C ASP A 89 -1.62 -27.62 18.25
N VAL A 90 -2.52 -28.55 17.92
CA VAL A 90 -3.08 -28.69 16.57
C VAL A 90 -3.95 -27.50 16.15
N ASN A 91 -4.38 -26.68 17.11
CA ASN A 91 -5.16 -25.46 16.86
C ASN A 91 -4.29 -24.20 16.80
N ASP A 92 -2.96 -24.33 16.74
CA ASP A 92 -2.06 -23.20 16.58
C ASP A 92 -2.33 -22.47 15.25
N VAL A 93 -2.87 -21.27 15.35
CA VAL A 93 -3.19 -20.39 14.22
C VAL A 93 -2.14 -19.31 13.95
N GLU A 94 -1.03 -19.30 14.69
CA GLU A 94 -0.03 -18.22 14.62
C GLU A 94 0.58 -18.11 13.22
N LEU A 95 0.97 -19.24 12.61
CA LEU A 95 1.45 -19.25 11.22
C LEU A 95 0.36 -18.88 10.21
N TRP A 96 -0.90 -19.22 10.48
CA TRP A 96 -2.04 -18.84 9.64
C TRP A 96 -2.28 -17.32 9.68
N SER A 97 -2.05 -16.68 10.82
CA SER A 97 -2.13 -15.22 10.94
C SER A 97 -1.13 -14.51 10.02
N LEU A 98 0.02 -15.13 9.75
CA LEU A 98 1.04 -14.62 8.83
C LEU A 98 0.61 -14.70 7.36
N LEU A 99 -0.41 -15.50 7.00
CA LEU A 99 -0.91 -15.52 5.62
C LEU A 99 -1.42 -14.16 5.20
N SER A 100 -2.09 -13.44 6.11
CA SER A 100 -2.53 -12.06 5.85
C SER A 100 -1.35 -11.12 5.62
N PHE A 101 -0.25 -11.29 6.37
CA PHE A 101 1.01 -10.59 6.14
C PHE A 101 1.56 -10.91 4.74
N PHE A 102 1.66 -12.17 4.34
CA PHE A 102 2.18 -12.53 3.01
C PHE A 102 1.25 -12.15 1.84
N GLU A 103 -0.07 -12.16 2.06
CA GLU A 103 -1.07 -11.73 1.08
C GLU A 103 -1.01 -10.22 0.83
N ILE A 104 -0.77 -9.43 1.89
CA ILE A 104 -0.57 -7.98 1.79
C ILE A 104 0.76 -7.64 1.09
N GLN A 105 1.80 -8.48 1.27
CA GLN A 105 3.17 -8.25 0.79
C GLN A 105 3.43 -8.59 -0.69
N GLY A 106 2.37 -8.70 -1.51
CA GLY A 106 2.43 -9.01 -2.94
C GLY A 106 3.13 -8.00 -3.87
N LYS A 107 4.00 -7.09 -3.40
CA LYS A 107 5.03 -6.32 -4.16
C LYS A 107 5.97 -5.57 -3.17
N PHE A 108 7.29 -5.76 -3.33
CA PHE A 108 8.48 -5.21 -2.59
C PHE A 108 8.37 -3.76 -2.03
N ILE A 109 9.05 -3.25 -0.97
CA ILE A 109 9.39 -3.57 0.45
C ILE A 109 9.88 -2.22 1.05
N ASP A 110 9.51 -1.88 2.29
CA ASP A 110 10.42 -1.25 3.27
C ASP A 110 10.19 -1.89 4.65
N LEU A 111 11.14 -2.71 5.11
CA LEU A 111 11.04 -3.57 6.30
C LEU A 111 11.66 -2.95 7.57
N ARG A 112 11.78 -1.63 7.66
CA ARG A 112 12.50 -0.98 8.76
C ARG A 112 11.84 -1.00 10.15
N ASN A 113 10.68 -1.65 10.37
CA ASN A 113 9.97 -1.58 11.66
C ASN A 113 9.29 -2.90 12.14
N VAL A 114 9.84 -4.09 11.85
CA VAL A 114 9.21 -5.37 12.27
C VAL A 114 9.34 -5.65 13.79
N LEU A 115 10.05 -4.83 14.57
CA LEU A 115 10.27 -5.05 16.00
C LEU A 115 9.14 -4.56 16.95
N HIS A 116 7.99 -4.07 16.46
CA HIS A 116 6.93 -3.53 17.35
C HIS A 116 5.54 -4.17 17.23
N VAL A 117 5.36 -5.24 16.45
CA VAL A 117 4.01 -5.74 16.08
C VAL A 117 3.56 -6.99 16.86
N CYS A 118 4.42 -7.66 17.64
CA CYS A 118 4.07 -8.95 18.27
C CYS A 118 3.32 -8.89 19.62
N SER A 119 2.64 -7.78 19.96
CA SER A 119 1.78 -7.73 21.16
C SER A 119 0.38 -7.14 20.94
N CYS A 120 0.07 -6.71 19.72
CA CYS A 120 -1.23 -6.14 19.39
C CYS A 120 -1.84 -6.96 18.27
N ALA A 121 -3.12 -7.33 18.40
CA ALA A 121 -3.91 -7.81 17.27
C ALA A 121 -3.67 -6.89 16.06
N PRO A 122 -3.59 -7.42 14.83
CA PRO A 122 -3.32 -6.60 13.65
C PRO A 122 -4.28 -5.40 13.65
N PRO A 123 -3.76 -4.17 13.42
CA PRO A 123 -4.58 -2.98 13.51
C PRO A 123 -5.80 -3.15 12.62
N LYS A 124 -6.98 -2.90 13.19
CA LYS A 124 -8.24 -2.98 12.46
C LYS A 124 -8.12 -2.09 11.20
N PRO A 125 -8.47 -2.61 10.02
CA PRO A 125 -8.37 -1.81 8.79
C PRO A 125 -9.19 -0.53 8.92
N HIS A 126 -8.69 0.56 8.33
CA HIS A 126 -9.37 1.85 8.39
C HIS A 126 -10.77 1.82 7.75
N LEU A 127 -10.98 0.93 6.77
CA LEU A 127 -12.27 0.73 6.15
C LEU A 127 -12.92 -0.58 6.63
N PRO A 128 -14.27 -0.63 6.69
CA PRO A 128 -14.97 -1.89 6.93
C PRO A 128 -14.58 -2.96 5.89
N LEU A 129 -14.68 -4.23 6.28
CA LEU A 129 -14.44 -5.37 5.39
C LEU A 129 -15.54 -5.59 4.33
N SER A 130 -16.62 -4.80 4.39
CA SER A 130 -17.57 -4.71 3.27
C SER A 130 -16.88 -4.11 2.04
N HIS A 131 -17.24 -4.55 0.85
CA HIS A 131 -16.74 -4.05 -0.45
C HIS A 131 -15.30 -4.42 -0.84
N THR A 132 -14.60 -5.29 -0.09
CA THR A 132 -13.22 -5.74 -0.39
C THR A 132 -13.05 -6.42 -1.76
N THR A 133 -14.15 -6.89 -2.37
CA THR A 133 -14.13 -7.50 -3.71
C THR A 133 -14.17 -6.48 -4.85
N ARG A 134 -14.60 -5.24 -4.59
CA ARG A 134 -14.67 -4.15 -5.58
C ARG A 134 -13.30 -3.52 -5.80
N LYS A 135 -13.16 -2.82 -6.93
CA LYS A 135 -12.05 -1.90 -7.14
C LYS A 135 -12.30 -0.64 -6.32
N THR A 136 -11.25 -0.05 -5.74
CA THR A 136 -11.37 1.13 -4.87
C THR A 136 -10.64 2.31 -5.49
N LEU A 137 -11.37 3.44 -5.64
CA LEU A 137 -10.84 4.73 -6.08
C LEU A 137 -10.75 5.65 -4.87
N PHE A 138 -9.53 5.89 -4.42
CA PHE A 138 -9.23 6.91 -3.42
C PHE A 138 -9.05 8.27 -4.09
N LEU A 139 -9.62 9.32 -3.52
CA LEU A 139 -9.48 10.69 -3.99
C LEU A 139 -9.00 11.57 -2.83
N ASP A 140 -7.94 12.33 -3.06
CA ASP A 140 -7.57 13.44 -2.18
C ASP A 140 -8.56 14.62 -2.33
N LEU A 141 -8.60 15.54 -1.36
CA LEU A 141 -9.58 16.64 -1.32
C LEU A 141 -8.99 17.99 -1.76
N ASP A 142 -8.13 18.58 -0.93
CA ASP A 142 -7.57 19.93 -1.15
C ASP A 142 -6.53 19.90 -2.27
N GLU A 143 -6.55 20.90 -3.16
CA GLU A 143 -5.70 20.93 -4.36
C GLU A 143 -5.89 19.76 -5.34
N THR A 144 -6.72 18.76 -5.01
CA THR A 144 -7.09 17.67 -5.91
C THR A 144 -8.50 17.85 -6.46
N LEU A 145 -9.52 17.89 -5.60
CA LEU A 145 -10.93 18.08 -5.97
C LEU A 145 -11.39 19.52 -5.75
N VAL A 146 -10.89 20.21 -4.73
CA VAL A 146 -11.35 21.57 -4.40
C VAL A 146 -10.17 22.50 -4.12
N LYS A 147 -10.39 23.80 -4.29
CA LYS A 147 -9.52 24.83 -3.73
C LYS A 147 -10.28 25.61 -2.69
N THR A 148 -9.71 25.71 -1.49
CA THR A 148 -10.34 26.41 -0.37
C THR A 148 -9.55 27.64 0.03
N HIS A 149 -10.26 28.73 0.32
CA HIS A 149 -9.71 29.97 0.84
C HIS A 149 -10.36 30.30 2.18
N VAL A 150 -9.56 30.73 3.15
CA VAL A 150 -10.07 31.14 4.47
C VAL A 150 -10.42 32.62 4.43
N SER A 151 -11.59 33.00 4.94
CA SER A 151 -12.00 34.41 5.04
C SER A 151 -10.90 35.25 5.72
N GLY A 152 -10.53 36.38 5.11
CA GLY A 152 -9.48 37.26 5.64
C GLY A 152 -8.04 36.91 5.23
N SER A 153 -7.81 35.71 4.68
CA SER A 153 -6.58 35.42 3.92
C SER A 153 -6.73 36.00 2.51
N GLY A 154 -5.70 36.69 1.99
CA GLY A 154 -5.70 37.50 0.76
C GLY A 154 -6.79 37.13 -0.24
N LYS A 155 -7.77 38.04 -0.45
CA LYS A 155 -8.88 37.79 -1.34
C LYS A 155 -8.34 37.59 -2.76
N PRO A 156 -8.71 36.51 -3.48
CA PRO A 156 -8.50 36.48 -4.92
C PRO A 156 -9.23 37.67 -5.57
N SER A 157 -8.90 37.96 -6.83
CA SER A 157 -9.52 39.02 -7.63
C SER A 157 -11.04 39.09 -7.38
N PRO A 158 -11.66 40.29 -7.33
CA PRO A 158 -13.11 40.44 -7.17
C PRO A 158 -13.96 39.62 -8.15
N SER A 159 -13.39 39.22 -9.28
CA SER A 159 -14.01 38.35 -10.30
C SER A 159 -14.00 36.85 -9.95
N TYR A 160 -13.28 36.42 -8.91
CA TYR A 160 -13.17 35.02 -8.52
C TYR A 160 -14.44 34.56 -7.80
N GLN A 161 -15.20 33.68 -8.42
CA GLN A 161 -16.47 33.17 -7.89
C GLN A 161 -16.31 31.79 -7.27
N TYR A 162 -16.64 31.68 -5.98
CA TYR A 162 -16.70 30.41 -5.25
C TYR A 162 -18.00 29.65 -5.55
N ASP A 163 -17.96 28.32 -5.45
CA ASP A 163 -19.13 27.47 -5.66
C ASP A 163 -20.01 27.38 -4.41
N PHE A 164 -19.39 27.43 -3.23
CA PHE A 164 -20.09 27.52 -1.95
C PHE A 164 -19.19 28.02 -0.83
N VAL A 165 -19.81 28.42 0.29
CA VAL A 165 -19.13 28.86 1.52
C VAL A 165 -19.62 28.00 2.69
N ILE A 166 -18.70 27.54 3.52
CA ILE A 166 -18.97 26.75 4.72
C ILE A 166 -18.14 27.33 5.85
N LYS A 167 -18.79 27.90 6.87
CA LYS A 167 -18.12 28.65 7.95
C LYS A 167 -17.21 29.73 7.33
N GLU A 168 -15.94 29.77 7.71
CA GLU A 168 -14.89 30.66 7.17
C GLU A 168 -14.25 30.16 5.85
N TYR A 169 -14.70 29.03 5.30
CA TYR A 169 -14.10 28.41 4.12
C TYR A 169 -14.89 28.71 2.85
N HIS A 170 -14.26 29.42 1.93
CA HIS A 170 -14.75 29.68 0.58
C HIS A 170 -14.19 28.63 -0.38
N VAL A 171 -15.06 27.81 -0.97
CA VAL A 171 -14.66 26.60 -1.70
C VAL A 171 -14.96 26.75 -3.19
N LYS A 172 -13.95 26.43 -4.01
CA LYS A 172 -14.04 26.30 -5.46
C LYS A 172 -13.99 24.82 -5.84
N LYS A 173 -14.96 24.34 -6.60
CA LYS A 173 -14.96 22.98 -7.17
C LYS A 173 -14.04 22.94 -8.39
N ARG A 174 -13.17 21.92 -8.47
CA ARG A 174 -12.45 21.62 -9.71
C ARG A 174 -13.42 21.18 -10.82
N PRO A 175 -13.28 21.69 -12.05
CA PRO A 175 -14.09 21.22 -13.18
C PRO A 175 -13.97 19.70 -13.37
N GLY A 176 -15.10 19.01 -13.53
CA GLY A 176 -15.15 17.58 -13.86
C GLY A 176 -15.39 16.62 -12.68
N ILE A 177 -15.43 17.08 -11.43
CA ILE A 177 -15.67 16.20 -10.25
C ILE A 177 -16.96 15.39 -10.40
N ASP A 178 -18.08 16.04 -10.73
CA ASP A 178 -19.37 15.37 -10.81
C ASP A 178 -19.36 14.26 -11.87
N LYS A 179 -18.63 14.48 -12.98
CA LYS A 179 -18.47 13.49 -14.04
C LYS A 179 -17.55 12.35 -13.62
N LEU A 180 -16.45 12.66 -12.92
CA LEU A 180 -15.52 11.66 -12.38
C LEU A 180 -16.23 10.71 -11.40
N LEU A 181 -16.97 11.27 -10.44
CA LEU A 181 -17.71 10.48 -9.44
C LEU A 181 -18.74 9.58 -10.14
N GLN A 182 -19.51 10.13 -11.07
CA GLN A 182 -20.51 9.33 -11.80
C GLN A 182 -19.85 8.19 -12.60
N VAL A 183 -18.79 8.47 -13.36
CA VAL A 183 -18.08 7.43 -14.13
C VAL A 183 -17.49 6.36 -13.22
N ALA A 184 -16.89 6.73 -12.09
CA ALA A 184 -16.36 5.77 -11.14
C ALA A 184 -17.47 4.85 -10.58
N THR A 185 -18.62 5.42 -10.22
CA THR A 185 -19.80 4.65 -9.80
C THR A 185 -20.30 3.72 -10.91
N ASP A 186 -20.43 4.21 -12.15
CA ASP A 186 -20.89 3.42 -13.30
C ASP A 186 -19.96 2.23 -13.59
N TYR A 187 -18.67 2.38 -13.29
CA TYR A 187 -17.67 1.31 -13.39
C TYR A 187 -17.62 0.39 -12.17
N GLY A 188 -18.44 0.63 -11.15
CA GLY A 188 -18.55 -0.21 -9.96
C GLY A 188 -17.43 0.02 -8.93
N TYR A 189 -16.76 1.16 -8.97
CA TYR A 189 -15.75 1.51 -7.96
C TYR A 189 -16.40 1.85 -6.62
N GLU A 190 -15.78 1.38 -5.55
CA GLU A 190 -15.92 1.98 -4.23
C GLU A 190 -15.14 3.30 -4.22
N ILE A 191 -15.81 4.42 -3.94
CA ILE A 191 -15.18 5.75 -3.95
C ILE A 191 -14.90 6.16 -2.50
N VAL A 192 -13.64 6.50 -2.22
CA VAL A 192 -13.19 6.86 -0.86
C VAL A 192 -12.49 8.22 -0.92
N ILE A 193 -12.89 9.17 -0.06
CA ILE A 193 -12.06 10.35 0.17
C ILE A 193 -10.95 9.95 1.15
N PHE A 194 -9.69 10.22 0.80
CA PHE A 194 -8.57 10.07 1.73
C PHE A 194 -7.78 11.38 1.75
N THR A 195 -8.02 12.21 2.76
CA THR A 195 -7.48 13.57 2.86
C THR A 195 -6.54 13.74 4.05
N ALA A 196 -5.53 14.60 3.89
CA ALA A 196 -4.71 15.12 4.99
C ALA A 196 -5.45 16.18 5.85
N GLY A 197 -6.67 16.58 5.46
CA GLY A 197 -7.53 17.46 6.21
C GLY A 197 -8.11 16.79 7.46
N ARG A 198 -8.45 17.59 8.47
CA ARG A 198 -9.20 17.12 9.65
C ARG A 198 -10.69 16.94 9.32
N SER A 199 -11.36 16.07 10.05
CA SER A 199 -12.77 15.75 9.85
C SER A 199 -13.70 16.95 10.02
N ASP A 200 -13.43 17.85 10.97
CA ASP A 200 -14.23 19.06 11.24
C ASP A 200 -14.21 20.10 10.10
N TYR A 201 -13.17 20.03 9.27
CA TYR A 201 -13.00 20.79 8.04
C TYR A 201 -13.57 20.06 6.81
N ALA A 202 -13.13 18.81 6.59
CA ALA A 202 -13.39 18.09 5.35
C ALA A 202 -14.83 17.56 5.26
N SER A 203 -15.40 17.05 6.35
CA SER A 203 -16.75 16.47 6.36
C SER A 203 -17.83 17.39 5.77
N PRO A 204 -17.95 18.67 6.17
CA PRO A 204 -18.99 19.53 5.63
C PRO A 204 -18.76 19.87 4.15
N ILE A 205 -17.51 19.97 3.69
CA ILE A 205 -17.17 20.18 2.28
C ILE A 205 -17.60 18.97 1.44
N ILE A 206 -17.24 17.75 1.87
CA ILE A 206 -17.57 16.52 1.16
C ILE A 206 -19.09 16.35 1.03
N LYS A 207 -19.86 16.63 2.11
CA LYS A 207 -21.33 16.61 2.08
C LYS A 207 -21.92 17.56 1.04
N ARG A 208 -21.30 18.73 0.83
CA ARG A 208 -21.76 19.69 -0.17
C ARG A 208 -21.31 19.32 -1.58
N LEU A 209 -20.14 18.68 -1.69
CA LEU A 209 -19.54 18.24 -2.94
C LEU A 209 -20.31 17.08 -3.58
N ASP A 210 -20.76 16.13 -2.77
CA ASP A 210 -21.45 14.92 -3.22
C ASP A 210 -22.87 14.82 -2.63
N PRO A 211 -23.83 15.60 -3.14
CA PRO A 211 -25.22 15.55 -2.70
C PRO A 211 -25.93 14.24 -3.07
N LYS A 212 -25.35 13.44 -3.97
CA LYS A 212 -25.91 12.17 -4.44
C LYS A 212 -25.45 10.97 -3.59
N GLY A 213 -24.49 11.15 -2.69
CA GLY A 213 -23.96 10.07 -1.85
C GLY A 213 -23.23 8.99 -2.64
N LEU A 214 -22.50 9.36 -3.70
CA LEU A 214 -21.67 8.46 -4.49
C LEU A 214 -20.39 8.04 -3.76
N ILE A 215 -19.87 8.88 -2.87
CA ILE A 215 -18.68 8.63 -2.05
C ILE A 215 -19.06 7.71 -0.88
N THR A 216 -18.41 6.54 -0.81
CA THR A 216 -18.73 5.47 0.15
C THR A 216 -18.13 5.71 1.53
N HIS A 217 -16.86 6.14 1.59
CA HIS A 217 -16.13 6.30 2.86
C HIS A 217 -15.23 7.54 2.87
N TRP A 218 -14.97 8.08 4.06
CA TRP A 218 -14.13 9.25 4.27
C TRP A 218 -13.04 8.93 5.30
N LEU A 219 -11.78 9.06 4.89
CA LEU A 219 -10.58 8.94 5.71
C LEU A 219 -9.92 10.31 5.83
N TYR A 220 -9.60 10.70 7.06
CA TYR A 220 -9.05 12.02 7.40
C TYR A 220 -7.61 11.89 7.89
N ARG A 221 -7.05 13.01 8.38
CA ARG A 221 -5.70 13.07 8.95
C ARG A 221 -5.42 12.03 10.04
N ASP A 222 -6.41 11.69 10.85
CA ASP A 222 -6.30 10.66 11.90
C ASP A 222 -6.13 9.24 11.35
N SER A 223 -6.45 9.04 10.07
CA SER A 223 -6.24 7.79 9.33
C SER A 223 -4.90 7.75 8.59
N CYS A 224 -4.10 8.83 8.65
CA CYS A 224 -2.73 8.81 8.14
C CYS A 224 -1.82 8.02 9.08
N SER A 225 -0.87 7.27 8.53
CA SER A 225 0.10 6.50 9.32
C SER A 225 1.08 7.40 10.09
N ASP A 226 1.32 8.60 9.56
CA ASP A 226 2.03 9.69 10.22
C ASP A 226 1.16 10.95 10.16
N SER A 227 0.72 11.44 11.32
CA SER A 227 -0.14 12.61 11.44
C SER A 227 0.60 13.94 11.23
N VAL A 228 1.93 13.95 11.39
CA VAL A 228 2.79 15.13 11.18
C VAL A 228 3.03 15.34 9.69
N HIS A 229 3.41 14.28 8.99
CA HIS A 229 3.68 14.33 7.54
C HIS A 229 2.45 14.00 6.67
N CYS A 230 1.35 13.59 7.30
CA CYS A 230 0.09 13.19 6.66
C CYS A 230 0.30 12.12 5.58
N ILE A 231 1.01 11.05 5.96
CA ILE A 231 1.32 9.94 5.06
C ILE A 231 0.09 9.02 4.95
N LYS A 232 -0.36 8.80 3.71
CA LYS A 232 -1.50 7.94 3.36
C LYS A 232 -1.00 6.52 3.09
N ASP A 233 -1.39 5.58 3.94
CA ASP A 233 -1.09 4.17 3.77
C ASP A 233 -2.32 3.43 3.23
N LEU A 234 -2.27 3.03 1.95
CA LEU A 234 -3.35 2.28 1.33
C LEU A 234 -3.43 0.84 1.87
N ALA A 235 -2.31 0.25 2.31
CA ALA A 235 -2.31 -1.11 2.86
C ALA A 235 -3.09 -1.19 4.19
N ALA A 236 -3.06 -0.12 4.98
CA ALA A 236 -3.82 0.00 6.24
C ALA A 236 -5.35 0.11 6.03
N THR A 237 -5.82 0.29 4.79
CA THR A 237 -7.25 0.41 4.50
C THR A 237 -7.98 -0.94 4.42
N GLY A 238 -7.24 -2.05 4.35
CA GLY A 238 -7.83 -3.39 4.14
C GLY A 238 -8.38 -3.59 2.73
N ARG A 239 -7.82 -2.88 1.74
CA ARG A 239 -8.12 -3.07 0.30
C ARG A 239 -6.90 -3.62 -0.43
N SER A 240 -7.15 -4.49 -1.40
CA SER A 240 -6.08 -5.13 -2.17
C SER A 240 -5.38 -4.13 -3.08
N LEU A 241 -4.06 -4.00 -2.96
CA LEU A 241 -3.29 -2.98 -3.69
C LEU A 241 -3.31 -3.18 -5.22
N ASP A 242 -3.55 -4.38 -5.73
CA ASP A 242 -3.75 -4.63 -7.16
C ASP A 242 -5.12 -4.13 -7.68
N LYS A 243 -6.06 -3.79 -6.78
CA LYS A 243 -7.42 -3.32 -7.09
C LYS A 243 -7.69 -1.88 -6.62
N CYS A 244 -6.67 -1.20 -6.11
CA CYS A 244 -6.77 0.16 -5.62
C CYS A 244 -6.08 1.16 -6.54
N VAL A 245 -6.58 2.38 -6.56
CA VAL A 245 -5.94 3.53 -7.18
C VAL A 245 -6.23 4.77 -6.34
N ILE A 246 -5.27 5.68 -6.22
CA ILE A 246 -5.45 6.98 -5.57
C ILE A 246 -5.13 8.12 -6.53
N VAL A 247 -5.90 9.19 -6.49
CA VAL A 247 -5.64 10.44 -7.21
C VAL A 247 -5.24 11.50 -6.19
N ASP A 248 -4.03 12.03 -6.32
CA ASP A 248 -3.43 12.92 -5.32
C ASP A 248 -2.39 13.86 -5.97
N ASP A 249 -2.43 15.15 -5.65
CA ASP A 249 -1.43 16.12 -6.13
C ASP A 249 -0.09 15.99 -5.39
N LYS A 250 -0.11 15.57 -4.11
CA LYS A 250 1.05 15.29 -3.27
C LYS A 250 1.38 13.80 -3.29
N TRP A 251 1.63 13.25 -4.48
CA TRP A 251 1.94 11.82 -4.69
C TRP A 251 3.05 11.25 -3.79
N SER A 252 3.99 12.06 -3.29
CA SER A 252 5.04 11.63 -2.37
C SER A 252 4.55 11.34 -0.95
N ARG A 253 3.31 11.72 -0.60
CA ARG A 253 2.66 11.46 0.69
C ARG A 253 1.82 10.18 0.68
N VAL A 254 1.86 9.41 -0.39
CA VAL A 254 1.24 8.08 -0.46
C VAL A 254 2.34 7.02 -0.39
N LEU A 255 2.23 6.05 0.51
CA LEU A 255 3.25 4.99 0.64
C LEU A 255 3.36 4.14 -0.62
N GLN A 256 2.23 3.68 -1.16
CA GLN A 256 2.17 2.87 -2.37
C GLN A 256 2.11 3.77 -3.61
N THR A 257 3.23 4.43 -3.91
CA THR A 257 3.31 5.42 -4.99
C THR A 257 2.93 4.87 -6.38
N GLU A 258 3.03 3.55 -6.59
CA GLU A 258 2.63 2.87 -7.82
C GLU A 258 1.10 2.78 -8.01
N ASN A 259 0.32 3.03 -6.96
CA ASN A 259 -1.13 3.17 -7.01
C ASN A 259 -1.59 4.61 -7.29
N VAL A 260 -0.66 5.58 -7.37
CA VAL A 260 -1.01 7.00 -7.50
C VAL A 260 -1.14 7.38 -8.97
N ILE A 261 -2.34 7.78 -9.40
CA ILE A 261 -2.48 8.63 -10.60
C ILE A 261 -2.16 10.05 -10.17
N ARG A 262 -1.04 10.56 -10.67
CA ARG A 262 -0.60 11.91 -10.36
C ARG A 262 -1.56 12.90 -11.01
N ILE A 263 -1.85 13.98 -10.30
CA ILE A 263 -2.64 15.08 -10.81
C ILE A 263 -1.95 16.40 -10.47
N ARG A 264 -2.10 17.42 -11.30
CA ARG A 264 -1.63 18.77 -10.94
C ARG A 264 -2.49 19.33 -9.83
N GLU A 265 -1.87 20.13 -8.97
CA GLU A 265 -2.61 20.92 -7.98
C GLU A 265 -3.66 21.81 -8.67
N PHE A 266 -4.83 21.90 -8.07
CA PHE A 266 -5.91 22.74 -8.51
C PHE A 266 -5.76 24.12 -7.87
N THR A 267 -5.49 25.11 -8.72
CA THR A 267 -5.28 26.50 -8.29
C THR A 267 -6.56 27.34 -8.29
N GLY A 268 -7.70 26.75 -8.70
CA GLY A 268 -8.96 27.46 -8.87
C GLY A 268 -9.30 27.86 -10.31
N ASP A 269 -8.44 27.54 -11.29
CA ASP A 269 -8.68 27.88 -12.70
C ASP A 269 -9.81 27.03 -13.30
N MET A 270 -10.87 27.69 -13.78
CA MET A 270 -12.01 27.01 -14.43
C MET A 270 -11.71 26.47 -15.81
N LYS A 271 -10.53 26.76 -16.38
CA LYS A 271 -10.01 26.12 -17.59
C LYS A 271 -9.25 24.81 -17.29
N ASP A 272 -9.07 24.45 -16.01
CA ASP A 272 -8.50 23.16 -15.62
C ASP A 272 -9.31 22.01 -16.23
N SER A 273 -8.61 21.02 -16.77
CA SER A 273 -9.21 19.84 -17.40
C SER A 273 -8.66 18.53 -16.85
N GLU A 274 -7.92 18.55 -15.74
CA GLU A 274 -7.18 17.39 -15.25
C GLU A 274 -8.08 16.22 -14.86
N LEU A 275 -9.21 16.48 -14.16
CA LEU A 275 -10.18 15.43 -13.82
C LEU A 275 -10.88 14.86 -15.07
N THR A 276 -11.06 15.68 -16.11
CA THR A 276 -11.61 15.21 -17.39
C THR A 276 -10.60 14.33 -18.13
N ARG A 277 -9.32 14.72 -18.13
CA ARG A 277 -8.22 13.92 -18.72
C ARG A 277 -8.09 12.58 -18.01
N LEU A 278 -8.25 12.55 -16.68
CA LEU A 278 -8.22 11.34 -15.86
C LEU A 278 -9.24 10.28 -16.30
N LEU A 279 -10.36 10.68 -16.93
CA LEU A 279 -11.37 9.73 -17.41
C LEU A 279 -10.82 8.71 -18.42
N CYS A 280 -9.66 8.97 -19.03
CA CYS A 280 -8.98 7.98 -19.87
C CYS A 280 -8.61 6.70 -19.11
N PHE A 281 -8.38 6.77 -17.79
CA PHE A 281 -8.09 5.61 -16.95
C PHE A 281 -9.18 4.54 -17.05
N PHE A 282 -10.45 4.94 -16.90
CA PHE A 282 -11.59 4.02 -16.96
C PHE A 282 -11.76 3.37 -18.34
N LYS A 283 -11.20 3.95 -19.40
CA LYS A 283 -11.25 3.35 -20.74
C LYS A 283 -10.32 2.14 -20.86
N ILE A 284 -9.21 2.12 -20.12
CA ILE A 284 -8.17 1.09 -20.27
C ILE A 284 -8.06 0.16 -19.06
N GLU A 285 -8.59 0.53 -17.89
CA GLU A 285 -8.35 -0.18 -16.63
C GLU A 285 -8.73 -1.68 -16.69
N ARG A 286 -9.76 -2.01 -17.47
CA ARG A 286 -10.26 -3.39 -17.64
C ARG A 286 -9.29 -4.30 -18.38
N GLU A 287 -8.34 -3.74 -19.12
CA GLU A 287 -7.29 -4.48 -19.82
C GLU A 287 -6.21 -5.00 -18.87
N TYR A 288 -6.19 -4.51 -17.62
CA TYR A 288 -5.17 -4.82 -16.63
C TYR A 288 -5.73 -5.64 -15.48
N LYS A 289 -5.05 -6.76 -15.18
CA LYS A 289 -5.33 -7.57 -13.98
C LYS A 289 -4.96 -6.82 -12.70
N ASP A 290 -3.87 -6.05 -12.74
CA ASP A 290 -3.35 -5.26 -11.63
C ASP A 290 -3.41 -3.77 -12.01
N LEU A 291 -4.20 -3.00 -11.28
CA LEU A 291 -4.45 -1.59 -11.59
C LEU A 291 -3.18 -0.74 -11.53
N ARG A 292 -2.12 -1.17 -10.82
CA ARG A 292 -0.84 -0.43 -10.78
C ARG A 292 -0.19 -0.35 -12.16
N ASP A 293 -0.44 -1.31 -13.04
CA ASP A 293 0.04 -1.27 -14.42
C ASP A 293 -0.79 -0.29 -15.27
N ALA A 294 -2.11 -0.22 -15.05
CA ALA A 294 -2.97 0.80 -15.65
C ALA A 294 -2.59 2.22 -15.17
N VAL A 295 -2.30 2.40 -13.87
CA VAL A 295 -1.82 3.66 -13.29
C VAL A 295 -0.51 4.09 -13.96
N ARG A 296 0.45 3.17 -14.12
CA ARG A 296 1.72 3.45 -14.83
C ARG A 296 1.46 3.90 -16.27
N HIS A 297 0.55 3.22 -16.98
CA HIS A 297 0.15 3.60 -18.34
C HIS A 297 -0.40 5.03 -18.37
N VAL A 298 -1.39 5.33 -17.53
CA VAL A 298 -2.04 6.66 -17.50
C VAL A 298 -1.05 7.76 -17.13
N ASN A 299 -0.20 7.54 -16.12
CA ASN A 299 0.81 8.51 -15.75
C ASN A 299 1.81 8.79 -16.90
N TYR A 300 2.13 7.80 -17.72
CA TYR A 300 2.93 8.00 -18.93
C TYR A 300 2.16 8.82 -19.98
N GLN A 301 0.92 8.44 -20.30
CA GLN A 301 0.07 9.13 -21.30
C GLN A 301 -0.20 10.59 -20.93
N LEU A 302 -0.41 10.88 -19.65
CA LEU A 302 -0.67 12.23 -19.16
C LEU A 302 0.60 13.08 -19.03
N GLY A 303 1.79 12.50 -19.24
CA GLY A 303 3.09 13.17 -19.20
C GLY A 303 3.70 13.29 -17.80
N TYR A 304 3.18 12.57 -16.82
CA TYR A 304 3.65 12.57 -15.43
C TYR A 304 4.87 11.66 -15.18
N LEU A 305 5.11 10.72 -16.08
CA LEU A 305 6.32 9.90 -16.12
C LEU A 305 7.03 10.11 -17.45
N LYS A 306 8.36 10.30 -17.40
CA LYS A 306 9.18 10.35 -18.62
C LYS A 306 9.38 8.93 -19.14
N LYS A 307 9.39 8.76 -20.48
CA LYS A 307 9.87 7.53 -21.12
C LYS A 307 11.29 7.30 -20.59
N ARG A 308 11.59 6.12 -20.02
CA ARG A 308 12.99 5.74 -19.84
C ARG A 308 13.59 5.73 -21.24
N MET A 309 14.51 6.64 -21.53
CA MET A 309 15.45 6.43 -22.61
C MET A 309 16.17 5.13 -22.29
N SER A 310 15.91 4.10 -23.08
CA SER A 310 16.73 2.90 -23.11
C SER A 310 18.15 3.33 -23.49
N ILE A 311 19.06 3.33 -22.52
CA ILE A 311 20.50 3.62 -22.71
C ILE A 311 21.24 2.42 -23.36
N TRP A 312 20.56 1.55 -24.09
CA TRP A 312 21.20 0.44 -24.78
C TRP A 312 20.84 0.44 -26.26
N CYS A 313 21.62 1.19 -27.05
CA CYS A 313 22.17 0.81 -28.35
C CYS A 313 22.86 2.04 -28.97
N TRP A 314 24.07 2.38 -28.49
CA TRP A 314 25.14 2.95 -29.31
C TRP A 314 26.46 2.58 -28.64
N LEU A 315 27.23 1.77 -29.38
CA LEU A 315 28.58 1.23 -29.12
C LEU A 315 28.66 0.06 -28.13
#